data_AF-A0A9E8MZZ3-F1
#
_entry.id   AF-A0A9E8MZZ3-F1
#
_cell.length_a   1.000
_cell.length_b   1.000
_cell.length_c   1.000
_cell.angle_alpha   90.00
_cell.angle_beta   90.00
_cell.angle_gamma   90.00
#
_symmetry.space_group_name_H-M   'P 1'
#
loop_
_entity.id
_entity.type
_entity.pdbx_description
1 polymer ?
#
loop_
_entity_poly.entity_id
_entity_poly.type
_entity_poly.pdbx_seq_one_letter_code
_entity_poly.pdbx_strand_id
1 'polypeptide(L)'
;MPERLNEILYRVEEEILESLAFLFLVLDEERKKISNVFVWGASISFGGPFFGRLMMIASEIIFTGLVKNMFGLDAGEEISLDQQLDALIIDL
;
A
#
# COMPACT_ATOMS: atom_id res chain seq x y z
N MET A 1 -11.39 20.64 -4.71
CA MET A 1 -10.76 20.50 -3.38
C MET A 1 -10.43 19.03 -3.07
N PRO A 2 -11.38 18.07 -3.10
CA PRO A 2 -11.04 16.64 -2.90
C PRO A 2 -10.16 16.05 -4.02
N GLU A 3 -10.33 16.50 -5.27
CA GLU A 3 -9.58 16.00 -6.42
C GLU A 3 -8.06 16.21 -6.29
N ARG A 4 -7.62 17.43 -5.91
CA ARG A 4 -6.20 17.72 -5.68
C ARG A 4 -5.59 16.90 -4.53
N LEU A 5 -6.37 16.60 -3.48
CA LEU A 5 -5.90 15.75 -2.39
C LEU A 5 -5.73 14.31 -2.88
N ASN A 6 -6.68 13.81 -3.67
CA ASN A 6 -6.58 12.48 -4.25
C ASN A 6 -5.37 12.37 -5.20
N GLU A 7 -5.11 13.38 -6.04
CA GLU A 7 -3.91 13.43 -6.90
C GLU A 7 -2.62 13.33 -6.10
N ILE A 8 -2.51 14.09 -4.99
CA ILE A 8 -1.34 14.03 -4.10
C ILE A 8 -1.21 12.63 -3.50
N LEU A 9 -2.31 12.04 -3.02
CA LEU A 9 -2.30 10.72 -2.41
C LEU A 9 -1.93 9.62 -3.41
N TYR A 10 -2.42 9.67 -4.65
CA TYR A 10 -2.04 8.71 -5.69
C TYR A 10 -0.57 8.83 -6.06
N ARG A 11 -0.06 10.05 -6.13
CA ARG A 11 1.36 10.26 -6.43
C ARG A 11 2.26 9.73 -5.31
N VAL A 12 1.88 9.94 -4.06
CA VAL A 12 2.61 9.38 -2.91
C VAL A 12 2.54 7.85 -2.93
N GLU A 13 1.38 7.26 -3.23
CA GLU A 13 1.22 5.81 -3.36
C GLU A 13 2.11 5.24 -4.48
N GLU A 14 2.12 5.86 -5.65
CA GLU A 14 2.96 5.49 -6.79
C GLU A 14 4.45 5.56 -6.44
N GLU A 15 4.92 6.70 -5.92
CA GLU A 15 6.33 6.89 -5.55
C GLU A 15 6.79 5.88 -4.47
N ILE A 16 5.94 5.57 -3.48
CA ILE A 16 6.26 4.62 -2.41
C ILE A 16 6.28 3.18 -2.94
N LEU A 17 5.28 2.76 -3.71
CA LEU A 17 5.19 1.39 -4.21
C LEU A 17 6.29 1.08 -5.23
N GLU A 18 6.67 2.05 -6.05
CA GLU A 18 7.81 1.91 -6.96
C GLU A 18 9.13 1.82 -6.19
N SER A 19 9.35 2.72 -5.22
CA SER A 19 10.63 2.80 -4.52
C SER A 19 10.86 1.69 -3.49
N LEU A 20 9.83 1.25 -2.76
CA LEU A 20 9.95 0.22 -1.72
C LEU A 20 9.74 -1.19 -2.23
N ALA A 21 8.86 -1.37 -3.22
CA ALA A 21 8.40 -2.68 -3.63
C ALA A 21 8.62 -2.98 -5.12
N PHE A 22 9.24 -2.08 -5.89
CA PHE A 22 9.39 -2.22 -7.35
C PHE A 22 8.04 -2.53 -8.06
N LEU A 23 6.94 -2.01 -7.51
CA LEU A 23 5.60 -2.20 -8.05
C LEU A 23 5.18 -0.97 -8.85
N PHE A 24 4.87 -1.18 -10.13
CA PHE A 24 4.38 -0.14 -11.03
C PHE A 24 2.85 -0.17 -11.08
N LEU A 25 2.22 0.92 -10.66
CA LEU A 25 0.76 1.04 -10.65
C LEU A 25 0.23 1.28 -12.06
N VAL A 26 -0.82 0.55 -12.44
CA VAL A 26 -1.62 0.86 -13.62
C VAL A 26 -2.94 1.43 -13.14
N LEU A 27 -3.09 2.76 -13.28
CA LEU A 27 -4.33 3.46 -12.96
C LEU A 27 -5.33 3.23 -14.10
N ASP A 28 -6.19 2.23 -13.99
CA ASP A 28 -7.31 2.06 -14.92
C ASP A 28 -8.41 3.10 -14.61
N GLU A 29 -8.82 3.90 -15.61
CA GLU A 29 -9.87 4.91 -15.48
C GLU A 29 -11.24 4.29 -15.11
N GLU A 30 -11.43 2.99 -15.39
CA GLU A 30 -12.56 2.22 -14.90
C GLU A 30 -12.21 1.51 -13.58
N ARG A 31 -12.21 2.25 -12.46
CA ARG A 31 -12.20 1.66 -11.10
C ARG A 31 -13.51 0.91 -10.80
N LYS A 32 -13.78 -0.17 -11.54
CA LYS A 32 -14.92 -1.06 -11.32
C LYS A 32 -14.61 -1.97 -10.15
N LYS A 33 -15.34 -1.73 -9.05
CA LYS A 33 -15.51 -2.62 -7.90
C LYS A 33 -14.20 -3.19 -7.37
N ILE A 34 -13.58 -2.44 -6.46
CA ILE A 34 -12.97 -2.94 -5.22
C ILE A 34 -13.58 -4.32 -4.88
N SER A 35 -12.88 -5.39 -5.28
CA SER A 35 -13.35 -6.77 -5.11
C SER A 35 -13.38 -7.03 -3.60
N ASN A 36 -14.51 -7.47 -3.04
CA ASN A 36 -14.75 -7.61 -1.59
C ASN A 36 -13.82 -8.59 -0.83
N VAL A 37 -12.67 -8.97 -1.40
CA VAL A 37 -11.66 -9.82 -0.77
C VAL A 37 -10.44 -8.96 -0.44
N PHE A 38 -10.61 -8.04 0.52
CA PHE A 38 -9.50 -7.34 1.14
C PHE A 38 -9.08 -8.09 2.39
N VAL A 39 -7.78 -8.32 2.53
CA VAL A 39 -7.22 -9.11 3.62
C VAL A 39 -6.34 -8.24 4.53
N TRP A 40 -5.73 -7.18 3.98
CA TRP A 40 -4.80 -6.34 4.72
C TRP A 40 -5.12 -4.85 4.56
N GLY A 41 -5.06 -4.14 5.69
CA GLY A 41 -5.29 -2.69 5.72
C GLY A 41 -4.38 -2.02 6.73
N ALA A 42 -3.71 -0.95 6.28
CA ALA A 42 -2.95 -0.06 7.12
C ALA A 42 -3.67 1.29 7.19
N SER A 43 -3.67 1.93 8.36
CA SER A 43 -4.23 3.26 8.51
C SER A 43 -3.31 4.17 9.28
N ILE A 44 -3.07 5.35 8.70
CA ILE A 44 -2.26 6.41 9.30
C ILE A 44 -3.19 7.60 9.57
N SER A 45 -3.19 8.06 10.81
CA SER A 45 -3.90 9.29 11.18
C SER A 45 -2.88 10.42 11.29
N PHE A 46 -3.20 11.57 10.70
CA PHE A 46 -2.32 12.75 10.71
C PHE A 46 -3.08 13.96 11.25
N GLY A 47 -2.35 14.85 11.93
CA GLY A 47 -2.91 16.05 12.55
C GLY A 47 -1.92 17.22 12.53
N GLY A 48 -2.46 18.43 12.42
CA GLY A 48 -1.72 19.67 12.31
C GLY A 48 -2.68 20.82 11.97
N PRO A 49 -2.35 21.71 11.03
CA PRO A 49 -3.30 22.68 10.49
C PRO A 49 -4.55 22.04 9.86
N PHE A 50 -4.44 20.77 9.46
CA PHE A 50 -5.53 19.90 9.02
C PHE A 50 -5.42 18.55 9.72
N PHE A 51 -6.55 17.83 9.80
CA PHE A 51 -6.62 16.49 10.34
C PHE A 51 -7.21 15.56 9.30
N GLY A 52 -6.72 14.32 9.28
CA GLY A 52 -7.23 13.31 8.37
C GLY A 52 -6.72 11.92 8.69
N ARG A 53 -7.26 10.96 7.96
CA ARG A 53 -6.88 9.56 8.03
C ARG A 53 -6.67 9.05 6.61
N LEU A 54 -5.50 8.49 6.36
CA LEU A 54 -5.21 7.71 5.17
C LEU A 54 -5.44 6.25 5.50
N MET A 55 -6.07 5.52 4.59
CA MET A 55 -6.26 4.07 4.68
C MET A 55 -5.81 3.47 3.37
N MET A 56 -4.86 2.53 3.46
CA MET A 56 -4.45 1.70 2.34
C MET A 56 -4.98 0.30 2.57
N ILE A 57 -5.53 -0.31 1.52
CA ILE A 57 -6.12 -1.64 1.59
C ILE A 57 -5.60 -2.43 0.40
N ALA A 58 -5.12 -3.64 0.66
CA ALA A 58 -4.59 -4.53 -0.36
C ALA A 58 -5.24 -5.92 -0.27
N SER A 59 -5.29 -6.59 -1.41
CA SER A 59 -5.56 -8.02 -1.44
C SER A 59 -4.34 -8.79 -0.89
N GLU A 60 -4.56 -10.01 -0.41
CA GLU A 60 -3.49 -10.89 0.07
C GLU A 60 -2.40 -11.12 -0.98
N ILE A 61 -2.79 -11.24 -2.25
CA ILE A 61 -1.85 -11.45 -3.37
C ILE A 61 -0.92 -10.25 -3.53
N ILE A 62 -1.46 -9.03 -3.56
CA ILE A 62 -0.67 -7.81 -3.70
C ILE A 62 0.23 -7.62 -2.48
N PHE A 63 -0.33 -7.80 -1.28
CA PHE A 63 0.44 -7.65 -0.05
C PHE A 63 1.59 -8.65 0.05
N THR A 64 1.35 -9.91 -0.28
CA THR A 64 2.40 -10.96 -0.31
C THR A 64 3.51 -10.58 -1.28
N GLY A 65 3.18 -10.11 -2.49
CA GLY A 65 4.17 -9.65 -3.47
C GLY A 65 4.98 -8.46 -2.96
N LEU A 66 4.31 -7.50 -2.31
CA LEU A 66 4.95 -6.33 -1.72
C LEU A 66 5.96 -6.71 -0.63
N VAL A 67 5.56 -7.58 0.32
CA VAL A 67 6.46 -8.03 1.39
C VAL A 67 7.65 -8.79 0.81
N LYS A 68 7.44 -9.69 -0.16
CA LYS A 68 8.57 -10.39 -0.80
C LYS A 68 9.55 -9.42 -1.45
N ASN A 69 9.06 -8.42 -2.17
CA ASN A 69 9.90 -7.44 -2.83
C ASN A 69 10.67 -6.57 -1.81
N MET A 70 10.01 -6.12 -0.73
CA MET A 70 10.65 -5.32 0.32
C MET A 70 11.79 -6.07 1.04
N PHE A 71 11.64 -7.38 1.24
CA PHE A 71 12.63 -8.22 1.93
C PHE A 71 13.56 -9.00 1.00
N GLY A 72 13.43 -8.84 -0.32
CA GLY A 72 14.24 -9.53 -1.32
C GLY A 72 14.04 -11.06 -1.32
N LEU A 73 12.82 -11.53 -1.03
CA LEU A 73 12.48 -12.95 -0.97
C LEU A 73 12.08 -13.51 -2.33
N ASP A 74 12.50 -14.73 -2.62
CA ASP A 74 12.15 -15.45 -3.84
C ASP A 74 10.71 -15.98 -3.84
N ALA A 75 10.20 -16.33 -5.03
CA ALA A 75 8.82 -16.81 -5.20
C ALA A 75 8.47 -18.05 -4.35
N GLY A 76 9.45 -18.90 -4.02
CA GLY A 76 9.28 -20.10 -3.21
C GLY A 76 9.49 -19.92 -1.71
N GLU A 77 9.96 -18.76 -1.26
CA GLU A 77 10.23 -18.52 0.16
C GLU A 77 8.95 -18.14 0.92
N GLU A 78 8.83 -18.65 2.14
CA GLU A 78 7.74 -18.33 3.04
C GLU A 78 8.00 -17.00 3.75
N ILE A 79 6.93 -16.25 3.99
CA ILE A 79 6.97 -14.97 4.69
C ILE A 79 6.59 -15.20 6.14
N SER A 80 7.44 -14.81 7.07
CA SER A 80 7.13 -14.85 8.50
C SER A 80 6.10 -13.79 8.87
N LEU A 81 5.35 -14.02 9.97
CA LEU A 81 4.40 -13.04 10.49
C LEU A 81 5.10 -11.71 10.85
N ASP A 82 6.31 -11.77 11.39
CA ASP A 82 7.08 -10.58 11.76
C ASP A 82 7.42 -9.74 10.52
N GLN A 83 7.85 -10.36 9.42
CA GLN A 83 8.09 -9.67 8.15
C GLN A 83 6.82 -9.04 7.57
N GLN A 84 5.66 -9.69 7.73
CA GLN A 84 4.38 -9.11 7.32
C GLN A 84 4.04 -7.87 8.15
N LEU A 85 4.24 -7.93 9.47
CA LEU A 85 3.96 -6.81 10.37
C LEU A 85 4.94 -5.64 10.13
N ASP A 86 6.22 -5.92 9.95
CA ASP A 86 7.25 -4.91 9.66
C ASP A 86 7.00 -4.20 8.32
N ALA A 87 6.52 -4.92 7.30
CA ALA A 87 6.11 -4.29 6.04
C ALA A 87 4.92 -3.33 6.20
N LEU A 88 4.06 -3.54 7.20
CA LEU A 88 2.90 -2.68 7.48
C LEU A 88 3.27 -1.50 8.39
N ILE A 89 4.24 -1.70 9.28
CA ILE A 89 4.78 -0.70 10.18
C ILE A 89 6.03 -0.14 9.50
N ILE A 90 5.84 0.71 8.49
CA ILE A 90 6.93 1.55 8.02
C ILE A 90 7.28 2.47 9.20
N ASP A 91 8.38 2.18 9.89
CA ASP A 91 8.99 3.07 10.89
C ASP A 91 9.35 4.38 10.16
N LEU A 92 8.46 5.38 10.28
CA LEU A 92 8.62 6.75 9.80
C LEU A 92 9.24 7.63 10.89
#